data_AF-A0A7J7KFF2-F1
#
_entry.id   AF-A0A7J7KFF2-F1
#
_cell.length_a   1.000
_cell.length_b   1.000
_cell.length_c   1.000
_cell.angle_alpha   90.00
_cell.angle_beta   90.00
_cell.angle_gamma   90.00
#
_symmetry.space_group_name_H-M   'P 1'
#
loop_
_entity.id
_entity.type
_entity.pdbx_description
1 polymer ?
#
loop_
_entity_poly.entity_id
_entity_poly.type
_entity_poly.pdbx_seq_one_letter_code
_entity_poly.pdbx_strand_id
1 'polypeptide(L)'
;MEFVDDGEDNSKKTVYNSVCIECGLCCCRNRTDKRTDIYHFTVLGTRGSYYAKKGVNFKRVVDLLQYYKNNDYENHLDIPNIRLVHSLDKPDYVTPYSYASVEGRFENLLAHLRQLDEATGEEICECGIGVRDATLPNGWMMHLTPEKPKLIFFQNDELNLTQWDVPEGLWEKITPNQRRLIHENKFDSAG
;
A
#
# COMPACT_ATOMS: atom_id res chain seq x y z
N MET A 1 41.15 -10.33 5.30
CA MET A 1 41.28 -8.91 5.65
C MET A 1 41.40 -8.22 4.30
N GLU A 2 40.42 -7.51 3.77
CA GLU A 2 39.45 -6.59 4.38
C GLU A 2 38.04 -6.79 3.77
N PHE A 3 37.14 -5.85 4.03
CA PHE A 3 35.70 -6.00 4.24
C PHE A 3 34.80 -5.94 2.99
N VAL A 4 33.61 -6.47 3.21
CA VAL A 4 32.33 -6.44 2.46
C VAL A 4 31.89 -5.01 2.12
N ASP A 5 31.17 -4.84 0.99
CA ASP A 5 30.00 -3.96 0.95
C ASP A 5 28.97 -4.45 -0.09
N ASP A 6 27.95 -5.18 0.37
CA ASP A 6 26.79 -5.64 -0.41
C ASP A 6 25.69 -4.57 -0.28
N GLY A 7 25.67 -3.62 -1.21
CA GLY A 7 24.69 -2.53 -1.25
C GLY A 7 23.33 -2.95 -1.82
N GLU A 8 22.58 -3.76 -1.09
CA GLU A 8 21.18 -4.10 -1.38
C GLU A 8 20.23 -3.08 -0.73
N ASP A 9 19.94 -1.95 -1.41
CA ASP A 9 18.98 -0.95 -0.92
C ASP A 9 17.53 -1.41 -1.17
N ASN A 10 17.06 -2.29 -0.29
CA ASN A 10 15.66 -2.67 -0.12
C ASN A 10 14.86 -1.51 0.52
N SER A 11 14.57 -0.44 -0.23
CA SER A 11 13.60 0.56 0.23
C SER A 11 12.15 0.06 0.06
N LYS A 12 11.86 -1.18 0.50
CA LYS A 12 10.51 -1.66 0.75
C LYS A 12 9.98 -0.85 1.93
N LYS A 13 9.14 0.14 1.66
CA LYS A 13 8.27 0.69 2.72
C LYS A 13 7.28 -0.40 3.11
N THR A 14 7.72 -1.27 3.99
CA THR A 14 6.88 -2.25 4.67
C THR A 14 5.99 -1.47 5.62
N VAL A 15 4.76 -1.19 5.19
CA VAL A 15 3.73 -0.69 6.11
C VAL A 15 3.28 -1.89 6.93
N TYR A 16 3.82 -2.01 8.14
CA TYR A 16 3.37 -3.02 9.12
C TYR A 16 2.00 -2.61 9.66
N ASN A 17 0.95 -2.95 8.94
CA ASN A 17 -0.38 -3.03 9.53
C ASN A 17 -0.55 -4.46 10.06
N SER A 18 0.03 -4.73 11.23
CA SER A 18 -0.26 -5.96 11.96
C SER A 18 -1.69 -5.88 12.49
N VAL A 19 -2.61 -6.61 11.86
CA VAL A 19 -3.95 -6.82 12.41
C VAL A 19 -3.81 -7.86 13.52
N CYS A 20 -3.68 -7.38 14.75
CA CYS A 20 -3.53 -8.23 15.93
C CYS A 20 -4.88 -8.84 16.33
N ILE A 21 -4.94 -10.16 16.12
CA ILE A 21 -5.68 -11.24 16.81
C ILE A 21 -5.60 -11.31 18.36
N GLU A 22 -5.59 -10.22 19.16
CA GLU A 22 -5.43 -10.14 20.63
C GLU A 22 -5.15 -11.46 21.39
N CYS A 23 -4.03 -11.46 22.11
CA CYS A 23 -4.17 -11.20 23.55
C CYS A 23 -3.21 -10.06 23.95
N GLY A 24 -3.71 -9.12 24.74
CA GLY A 24 -2.90 -8.17 25.47
C GLY A 24 -2.16 -8.85 26.61
N LEU A 25 -0.95 -8.35 26.87
CA LEU A 25 0.01 -8.67 27.93
C LEU A 25 1.11 -9.68 27.55
N CYS A 26 2.33 -9.18 27.54
CA CYS A 26 3.54 -9.89 27.91
C CYS A 26 3.33 -10.73 29.18
N CYS A 27 2.82 -11.96 29.06
CA CYS A 27 2.67 -12.93 30.17
C CYS A 27 2.53 -14.38 29.67
N CYS A 28 3.33 -14.82 28.68
CA CYS A 28 3.38 -16.23 28.30
C CYS A 28 4.55 -16.96 28.98
N ARG A 29 4.53 -17.02 30.32
CA ARG A 29 5.22 -18.07 31.08
C ARG A 29 4.17 -18.90 31.79
N ASN A 30 3.98 -20.13 31.31
CA ASN A 30 3.23 -21.22 31.92
C ASN A 30 1.69 -21.11 31.95
N ARG A 31 1.05 -21.40 30.80
CA ARG A 31 -0.22 -22.13 30.80
C ARG A 31 -0.25 -23.12 29.65
N THR A 32 -0.49 -24.39 30.01
CA THR A 32 -0.71 -25.55 29.12
C THR A 32 -2.12 -25.54 28.54
N ASP A 33 -2.63 -24.37 28.18
CA ASP A 33 -3.91 -24.26 27.48
C ASP A 33 -3.67 -24.35 25.98
N LYS A 34 -4.55 -25.08 25.29
CA LYS A 34 -4.47 -25.34 23.84
C LYS A 34 -4.37 -23.99 23.12
N ARG A 35 -3.18 -23.75 22.57
CA ARG A 35 -2.73 -22.49 22.01
C ARG A 35 -3.72 -22.00 20.97
N THR A 36 -4.22 -20.78 21.17
CA THR A 36 -4.73 -19.97 20.08
C THR A 36 -3.56 -19.66 19.15
N ASP A 37 -3.54 -20.32 17.99
CA ASP A 37 -2.56 -19.99 16.96
C ASP A 37 -2.93 -18.63 16.37
N ILE A 38 -2.03 -17.65 16.56
CA ILE A 38 -2.17 -16.32 16.00
C ILE A 38 -1.42 -16.31 14.67
N TYR A 39 -2.15 -16.05 13.59
CA TYR A 39 -1.60 -15.98 12.25
C TYR A 39 -1.36 -14.52 11.85
N HIS A 40 -0.16 -14.23 11.39
CA HIS A 40 0.17 -12.94 10.77
C HIS A 40 0.26 -13.12 9.26
N PHE A 41 -0.33 -12.20 8.52
CA PHE A 41 -0.09 -12.07 7.08
C PHE A 41 0.40 -10.67 6.77
N THR A 42 1.25 -10.58 5.75
CA THR A 42 1.83 -9.31 5.32
C THR A 42 0.96 -8.70 4.23
N VAL A 43 0.48 -7.48 4.46
CA VAL A 43 -0.10 -6.66 3.39
C VAL A 43 1.04 -5.86 2.76
N LEU A 44 1.29 -6.12 1.48
CA LEU A 44 2.28 -5.41 0.70
C LEU A 44 1.61 -4.25 -0.04
N GLY A 45 2.25 -3.09 0.00
CA GLY A 45 1.85 -1.90 -0.74
C GLY A 45 2.80 -1.65 -1.90
N THR A 46 2.24 -1.45 -3.09
CA THR A 46 2.92 -0.90 -4.28
C THR A 46 2.25 0.41 -4.68
N ARG A 47 2.81 1.15 -5.63
CA ARG A 47 2.29 2.47 -6.06
C ARG A 47 0.80 2.40 -6.45
N GLY A 48 -0.06 2.83 -5.53
CA GLY A 48 -1.52 2.87 -5.73
C GLY A 48 -2.23 1.52 -5.59
N SER A 49 -1.59 0.47 -5.07
CA SER A 49 -2.26 -0.79 -4.82
C SER A 49 -1.74 -1.55 -3.60
N TYR A 50 -2.61 -2.36 -3.00
CA TYR A 50 -2.35 -3.21 -1.85
C TYR A 50 -2.66 -4.65 -2.20
N TYR A 51 -1.87 -5.59 -1.69
CA TYR A 51 -2.14 -7.02 -1.87
C TYR A 51 -1.60 -7.83 -0.69
N ALA A 52 -2.34 -8.87 -0.31
CA ALA A 52 -1.89 -9.86 0.67
C ALA A 52 -1.44 -11.19 0.01
N LYS A 53 -1.74 -11.36 -1.29
CA LYS A 53 -1.42 -12.53 -2.12
C LYS A 53 -1.05 -12.05 -3.52
N LYS A 54 -0.02 -12.66 -4.12
CA LYS A 54 0.37 -12.35 -5.51
C LYS A 54 -0.81 -12.61 -6.44
N GLY A 55 -1.13 -11.63 -7.28
CA GLY A 55 -2.21 -11.73 -8.27
C GLY A 55 -3.54 -11.07 -7.86
N VAL A 56 -3.75 -10.76 -6.59
CA VAL A 56 -4.98 -10.08 -6.11
C VAL A 56 -4.60 -8.70 -5.58
N ASN A 57 -4.87 -7.65 -6.36
CA ASN A 57 -4.50 -6.28 -6.04
C ASN A 57 -5.75 -5.43 -5.79
N PHE A 58 -5.64 -4.52 -4.82
CA PHE A 58 -6.72 -3.64 -4.39
C PHE A 58 -6.23 -2.20 -4.46
N LYS A 59 -7.05 -1.27 -4.95
CA LYS A 59 -6.67 0.15 -4.98
C LYS A 59 -6.55 0.74 -3.57
N ARG A 60 -7.39 0.26 -2.65
CA ARG A 60 -7.44 0.73 -1.26
C ARG A 60 -7.38 -0.45 -0.29
N VAL A 61 -6.84 -0.22 0.91
CA VAL A 61 -6.79 -1.23 1.98
C VAL A 61 -8.19 -1.69 2.38
N VAL A 62 -9.19 -0.79 2.33
CA VAL A 62 -10.60 -1.14 2.60
C VAL A 62 -11.10 -2.26 1.69
N ASP A 63 -10.78 -2.18 0.39
CA ASP A 63 -11.25 -3.16 -0.59
C ASP A 63 -10.59 -4.52 -0.33
N LEU A 64 -9.32 -4.52 0.07
CA LEU A 64 -8.59 -5.73 0.49
C LEU A 64 -9.26 -6.39 1.70
N LEU A 65 -9.55 -5.63 2.76
CA LEU A 65 -10.17 -6.14 3.98
C LEU A 65 -11.59 -6.67 3.70
N GLN A 66 -12.37 -5.94 2.91
CA GLN A 66 -13.71 -6.35 2.52
C GLN A 66 -13.71 -7.62 1.68
N TYR A 67 -12.73 -7.78 0.80
CA TYR A 67 -12.56 -9.00 0.01
C TYR A 67 -12.30 -10.21 0.90
N TYR A 68 -11.34 -10.14 1.83
CA TYR A 68 -11.00 -11.26 2.72
C TYR A 68 -11.98 -11.50 3.87
N LYS A 69 -13.00 -10.64 4.02
CA LYS A 69 -14.17 -10.93 4.85
C LYS A 69 -15.06 -12.02 4.24
N ASN A 70 -15.10 -12.08 2.90
CA ASN A 70 -15.97 -12.98 2.14
C ASN A 70 -15.21 -14.09 1.39
N ASN A 71 -13.89 -13.99 1.30
CA ASN A 71 -13.03 -14.92 0.57
C ASN A 71 -11.95 -15.49 1.49
N ASP A 72 -11.59 -16.75 1.26
CA ASP A 72 -10.52 -17.41 1.99
C ASP A 72 -9.15 -16.83 1.64
N TYR A 73 -8.33 -16.61 2.65
CA TYR A 73 -6.92 -16.31 2.50
C TYR A 73 -6.16 -17.61 2.29
N GLU A 74 -5.82 -17.91 1.04
CA GLU A 74 -4.87 -18.97 0.71
C GLU A 74 -3.47 -18.56 1.21
N ASN A 75 -3.05 -19.16 2.32
CA ASN A 75 -1.72 -18.98 2.85
C ASN A 75 -0.74 -20.02 2.29
N HIS A 76 0.55 -19.78 2.49
CA HIS A 76 1.63 -20.68 2.11
C HIS A 76 1.84 -21.82 3.14
N LEU A 77 1.00 -21.89 4.16
CA LEU A 77 1.11 -22.84 5.28
C LEU A 77 0.09 -24.00 5.15
N ASP A 78 -0.56 -24.11 3.99
CA ASP A 78 -1.60 -25.11 3.70
C ASP A 78 -2.73 -25.14 4.73
N ILE A 79 -3.02 -23.99 5.36
CA ILE A 79 -4.13 -23.89 6.32
C ILE A 79 -5.38 -23.52 5.54
N PRO A 80 -6.37 -24.42 5.43
CA PRO A 80 -7.57 -24.13 4.69
C PRO A 80 -8.46 -23.14 5.47
N ASN A 81 -9.21 -22.34 4.73
CA ASN A 81 -10.34 -21.54 5.22
C ASN A 81 -10.02 -20.42 6.22
N ILE A 82 -8.87 -19.75 6.08
CA ILE A 82 -8.59 -18.55 6.88
C ILE A 82 -9.44 -17.38 6.36
N ARG A 83 -10.28 -16.80 7.21
CA ARG A 83 -11.12 -15.64 6.88
C ARG A 83 -11.00 -14.55 7.93
N LEU A 84 -11.19 -13.31 7.50
CA LEU A 84 -11.36 -12.18 8.42
C LEU A 84 -12.79 -12.14 8.93
N VAL A 85 -13.09 -13.00 9.92
CA VAL A 85 -14.46 -13.10 10.48
C VAL A 85 -14.73 -12.00 11.48
N HIS A 86 -13.78 -11.75 12.37
CA HIS A 86 -13.91 -10.78 13.45
C HIS A 86 -12.78 -9.76 13.38
N SER A 87 -13.14 -8.48 13.34
CA SER A 87 -12.19 -7.42 13.63
C SER A 87 -11.98 -7.41 15.13
N LEU A 88 -10.73 -7.26 15.54
CA LEU A 88 -10.46 -6.94 16.93
C LEU A 88 -10.44 -5.45 17.13
N ASP A 89 -11.20 -5.04 18.12
CA ASP A 89 -11.15 -3.69 18.61
C ASP A 89 -9.73 -3.44 19.10
N LYS A 90 -9.12 -2.35 18.63
CA LYS A 90 -8.07 -1.75 19.44
C LYS A 90 -8.75 -1.41 20.76
N PRO A 91 -8.25 -1.83 21.93
CA PRO A 91 -8.82 -1.37 23.18
C PRO A 91 -8.77 0.15 23.10
N ASP A 92 -9.96 0.76 23.07
CA ASP A 92 -10.05 2.17 23.33
C ASP A 92 -9.29 2.31 24.65
N TYR A 93 -8.26 3.15 24.70
CA TYR A 93 -7.95 3.76 25.97
C TYR A 93 -9.21 4.55 26.32
N VAL A 94 -10.13 3.87 26.99
CA VAL A 94 -11.43 4.40 27.36
C VAL A 94 -11.12 5.57 28.28
N THR A 95 -11.22 6.78 27.72
CA THR A 95 -11.81 7.88 28.47
C THR A 95 -13.26 7.47 28.80
N PRO A 96 -13.77 7.70 30.02
CA PRO A 96 -14.74 6.81 30.69
C PRO A 96 -16.17 6.70 30.13
N TYR A 97 -16.51 7.20 28.95
CA TYR A 97 -17.92 7.24 28.52
C TYR A 97 -18.09 7.06 27.01
N SER A 98 -18.64 5.90 26.61
CA SER A 98 -19.70 5.72 25.60
C SER A 98 -19.59 4.36 24.90
N TYR A 99 -20.46 3.43 25.28
CA TYR A 99 -20.67 2.15 24.59
C TYR A 99 -21.59 2.35 23.38
N ALA A 100 -21.00 2.65 22.22
CA ALA A 100 -21.66 2.48 20.93
C ALA A 100 -21.18 1.18 20.27
N SER A 101 -22.12 0.43 19.68
CA SER A 101 -22.01 -0.98 19.27
C SER A 101 -20.83 -1.30 18.33
N VAL A 102 -20.31 -2.53 18.47
CA VAL A 102 -19.14 -3.10 17.78
C VAL A 102 -19.23 -3.01 16.26
N GLU A 103 -20.42 -3.12 15.66
CA GLU A 103 -20.59 -3.03 14.21
C GLU A 103 -20.36 -1.61 13.66
N GLY A 104 -20.60 -0.56 14.45
CA GLY A 104 -20.36 0.82 14.01
C GLY A 104 -18.88 1.19 13.88
N ARG A 105 -17.98 0.43 14.49
CA ARG A 105 -16.56 0.80 14.60
C ARG A 105 -15.74 0.46 13.36
N PHE A 106 -16.05 -0.64 12.68
CA PHE A 106 -15.44 -0.94 11.39
C PHE A 106 -15.88 0.08 10.34
N GLU A 107 -17.16 0.46 10.34
CA GLU A 107 -17.63 1.55 9.49
C GLU A 107 -16.97 2.88 9.84
N ASN A 108 -16.68 3.14 11.12
CA ASN A 108 -15.90 4.32 11.53
C ASN A 108 -14.44 4.26 11.05
N LEU A 109 -13.78 3.10 11.06
CA LEU A 109 -12.43 2.96 10.50
C LEU A 109 -12.45 3.16 8.98
N LEU A 110 -13.43 2.56 8.29
CA LEU A 110 -13.59 2.75 6.85
C LEU A 110 -13.93 4.20 6.50
N ALA A 111 -14.76 4.85 7.30
CA ALA A 111 -15.07 6.27 7.17
C ALA A 111 -13.83 7.12 7.45
N HIS A 112 -13.01 6.78 8.43
CA HIS A 112 -11.76 7.49 8.73
C HIS A 112 -10.73 7.32 7.60
N LEU A 113 -10.58 6.12 7.04
CA LEU A 113 -9.72 5.89 5.87
C LEU A 113 -10.24 6.63 4.63
N ARG A 114 -11.56 6.70 4.43
CA ARG A 114 -12.18 7.55 3.40
C ARG A 114 -11.90 9.03 3.64
N GLN A 115 -12.03 9.50 4.88
CA GLN A 115 -11.71 10.86 5.26
C GLN A 115 -10.23 11.17 5.09
N LEU A 116 -9.31 10.22 5.26
CA LEU A 116 -7.89 10.44 4.99
C LEU A 116 -7.62 10.54 3.48
N ASP A 117 -8.27 9.70 2.67
CA ASP A 117 -8.22 9.82 1.21
C ASP A 117 -8.81 11.18 0.74
N GLU A 118 -9.89 11.65 1.37
CA GLU A 118 -10.51 12.96 1.07
C GLU A 118 -9.72 14.15 1.65
N ALA A 119 -9.14 14.02 2.85
CA ALA A 119 -8.44 15.09 3.55
C ALA A 119 -7.02 15.30 3.02
N THR A 120 -6.39 14.26 2.47
CA THR A 120 -5.17 14.45 1.69
C THR A 120 -5.47 15.19 0.38
N GLY A 121 -6.71 15.06 -0.15
CA GLY A 121 -7.16 15.78 -1.34
C GLY A 121 -6.26 15.57 -2.56
N GLU A 122 -5.38 14.57 -2.51
CA GLU A 122 -4.44 14.30 -3.58
C GLU A 122 -5.23 13.61 -4.67
N GLU A 123 -5.63 14.40 -5.66
CA GLU A 123 -6.15 13.88 -6.91
C GLU A 123 -5.17 12.84 -7.44
N ILE A 124 -5.69 11.68 -7.85
CA ILE A 124 -4.89 10.60 -8.42
C ILE A 124 -5.19 10.58 -9.91
N CYS A 125 -4.13 10.62 -10.73
CA CYS A 125 -4.24 10.44 -12.17
C CYS A 125 -4.88 9.07 -12.48
N GLU A 126 -5.55 8.94 -13.63
CA GLU A 126 -6.16 7.68 -14.07
C GLU A 126 -5.16 6.51 -14.13
N CYS A 127 -3.87 6.80 -14.34
CA CYS A 127 -2.80 5.82 -14.34
C CYS A 127 -2.34 5.37 -12.93
N GLY A 128 -2.87 5.98 -11.86
CA GLY A 128 -2.62 5.66 -10.46
C GLY A 128 -1.49 6.44 -9.78
N ILE A 129 -0.85 7.39 -10.48
CA ILE A 129 0.13 8.32 -9.88
C ILE A 129 -0.64 9.47 -9.23
N GLY A 130 -0.25 9.92 -8.03
CA GLY A 130 -0.79 11.15 -7.45
C GLY A 130 -0.50 12.36 -8.35
N VAL A 131 -1.48 13.22 -8.61
CA VAL A 131 -1.38 14.37 -9.54
C VAL A 131 -0.20 15.26 -9.19
N ARG A 132 0.08 15.50 -7.90
CA ARG A 132 1.26 16.27 -7.47
C ARG A 132 2.57 15.67 -7.98
N ASP A 133 2.68 14.35 -7.94
CA ASP A 133 3.88 13.66 -8.42
C ASP A 133 3.86 13.53 -9.95
N ALA A 134 2.69 13.43 -10.58
CA ALA A 134 2.54 13.36 -12.02
C ALA A 134 2.84 14.68 -12.74
N THR A 135 2.53 15.83 -12.13
CA THR A 135 2.74 17.16 -12.72
C THR A 135 4.21 17.56 -12.68
N LEU A 136 4.78 17.88 -13.84
CA LEU A 136 6.16 18.28 -14.03
C LEU A 136 6.23 19.74 -14.53
N PRO A 137 7.39 20.40 -14.42
CA PRO A 137 7.58 21.74 -14.93
C PRO A 137 7.24 21.89 -16.42
N ASN A 138 6.91 23.12 -16.83
CA ASN A 138 6.60 23.48 -18.23
C ASN A 138 5.40 22.71 -18.83
N GLY A 139 4.39 22.39 -18.03
CA GLY A 139 3.15 21.75 -18.51
C GLY A 139 3.30 20.28 -18.88
N TRP A 140 4.43 19.64 -18.52
CA TRP A 140 4.61 18.21 -18.69
C TRP A 140 3.87 17.43 -17.60
N MET A 141 3.32 16.28 -17.96
CA MET A 141 2.77 15.29 -17.04
C MET A 141 3.41 13.93 -17.28
N MET A 142 3.66 13.17 -16.22
CA MET A 142 4.12 11.79 -16.28
C MET A 142 2.93 10.84 -16.11
N HIS A 143 2.88 9.78 -16.92
CA HIS A 143 1.84 8.75 -16.87
C HIS A 143 2.46 7.35 -16.89
N LEU A 144 1.71 6.36 -16.38
CA LEU A 144 2.01 4.94 -16.56
C LEU A 144 1.15 4.36 -17.68
N THR A 145 1.72 3.47 -18.49
CA THR A 145 0.95 2.67 -19.45
C THR A 145 -0.09 1.80 -18.71
N PRO A 146 -1.25 1.53 -19.33
CA PRO A 146 -2.26 0.64 -18.74
C PRO A 146 -1.83 -0.84 -18.76
N GLU A 147 -0.93 -1.19 -19.68
CA GLU A 147 -0.44 -2.55 -19.89
C GLU A 147 0.66 -2.94 -18.90
N LYS A 148 0.94 -4.24 -18.77
CA LYS A 148 2.04 -4.78 -17.95
C LYS A 148 3.19 -5.23 -18.87
N PRO A 149 4.46 -4.86 -18.60
CA PRO A 149 4.91 -4.02 -17.49
C PRO A 149 4.45 -2.57 -17.65
N LYS A 150 4.22 -1.88 -16.52
CA LYS A 150 3.86 -0.47 -16.54
C LYS A 150 5.11 0.35 -16.88
N LEU A 151 5.04 1.12 -17.95
CA LEU A 151 6.12 1.98 -18.43
C LEU A 151 5.73 3.44 -18.23
N ILE A 152 6.71 4.29 -17.91
CA ILE A 152 6.48 5.74 -17.79
C ILE A 152 6.62 6.40 -19.16
N PHE A 153 5.66 7.28 -19.49
CA PHE A 153 5.76 8.23 -20.59
C PHE A 153 5.40 9.63 -20.11
N PHE A 154 5.82 10.63 -20.89
CA PHE A 154 5.65 12.05 -20.61
C PHE A 154 4.74 12.66 -21.67
N GLN A 155 3.73 13.42 -21.25
CA GLN A 155 2.77 14.06 -22.12
C GLN A 155 2.73 15.57 -21.82
N ASN A 156 2.68 16.40 -22.86
CA ASN A 156 2.48 17.83 -22.75
C ASN A 156 1.31 18.21 -23.65
N ASP A 157 0.17 18.52 -23.03
CA ASP A 157 -1.07 18.80 -23.76
C ASP A 157 -1.02 20.14 -24.49
N GLU A 158 -0.30 21.13 -23.96
CA GLU A 158 -0.14 22.45 -24.59
C GLU A 158 0.65 22.35 -25.91
N LEU A 159 1.67 21.50 -25.93
CA LEU A 159 2.49 21.25 -27.12
C LEU A 159 1.96 20.10 -27.99
N ASN A 160 0.95 19.36 -27.50
CA ASN A 160 0.46 18.12 -28.10
C ASN A 160 1.59 17.11 -28.40
N LEU A 161 2.48 16.91 -27.42
CA LEU A 161 3.65 16.03 -27.53
C LEU A 161 3.61 14.92 -26.50
N THR A 162 3.96 13.71 -26.94
CA THR A 162 4.17 12.55 -26.07
C THR A 162 5.56 11.99 -26.31
N GLN A 163 6.30 11.73 -25.24
CA GLN A 163 7.69 11.26 -25.27
C GLN A 163 7.90 10.15 -24.24
N TRP A 164 8.74 9.17 -24.57
CA TRP A 164 9.13 8.08 -23.66
C TRP A 164 10.35 8.44 -22.80
N ASP A 165 11.15 9.37 -23.31
CA ASP A 165 12.29 9.91 -22.60
C ASP A 165 11.93 11.21 -21.90
N VAL A 166 12.70 11.49 -20.85
CA VAL A 166 12.55 12.70 -20.06
C VAL A 166 12.90 13.89 -20.96
N PRO A 167 12.00 14.88 -21.12
CA PRO A 167 12.28 16.08 -21.88
C PRO A 167 13.53 16.82 -21.40
N GLU A 168 14.25 17.43 -22.33
CA GLU A 168 15.50 18.15 -22.04
C GLU A 168 15.28 19.28 -21.01
N GLY A 169 16.20 19.40 -20.05
CA GLY A 169 16.13 20.39 -18.97
C GLY A 169 15.08 20.12 -17.89
N LEU A 170 14.28 19.04 -17.99
CA LEU A 170 13.30 18.68 -16.97
C LEU A 170 13.96 18.03 -15.74
N TRP A 171 15.06 17.30 -15.94
CA TRP A 171 15.71 16.49 -14.91
C TRP A 171 16.19 17.29 -13.70
N GLU A 172 16.68 18.50 -13.96
CA GLU A 172 17.19 19.42 -12.93
C GLU A 172 16.06 20.00 -12.08
N LYS A 173 14.82 20.03 -12.60
CA LYS A 173 13.69 20.74 -12.01
C LYS A 173 12.68 19.83 -11.31
N ILE A 174 12.73 18.52 -11.54
CA ILE A 174 11.84 17.56 -10.88
C ILE A 174 12.34 17.20 -9.48
N THR A 175 11.39 16.86 -8.61
CA THR A 175 11.66 16.53 -7.20
C THR A 175 12.36 15.18 -7.04
N PRO A 176 13.02 14.91 -5.90
CA PRO A 176 13.62 13.59 -5.63
C PRO A 176 12.62 12.43 -5.74
N ASN A 177 11.37 12.65 -5.30
CA ASN A 177 10.31 11.64 -5.42
C ASN A 177 10.02 11.32 -6.89
N GLN A 178 9.87 12.33 -7.74
CA GLN A 178 9.64 12.17 -9.18
C GLN A 178 10.82 11.46 -9.87
N ARG A 179 12.07 11.80 -9.52
CA ARG A 179 13.26 11.10 -10.04
C ARG A 179 13.22 9.61 -9.70
N ARG A 180 12.93 9.29 -8.44
CA ARG A 180 12.74 7.90 -7.99
C ARG A 180 11.60 7.22 -8.75
N LEU A 181 10.49 7.95 -9.00
CA LEU A 181 9.39 7.42 -9.80
C LEU A 181 9.85 6.93 -11.17
N ILE A 182 10.62 7.77 -11.87
CA ILE A 182 11.11 7.56 -13.22
C ILE A 182 12.17 6.46 -13.27
N HIS A 183 13.11 6.46 -12.33
CA HIS A 183 14.15 5.42 -12.27
C HIS A 183 13.57 4.02 -12.05
N GLU A 184 12.68 3.84 -11.08
CA GLU A 184 12.12 2.51 -10.76
C GLU A 184 11.35 1.87 -11.93
N ASN A 185 10.91 2.62 -12.95
CA ASN A 185 10.13 2.07 -14.08
C ASN A 185 10.90 2.04 -15.40
N LYS A 186 12.13 2.55 -15.45
CA LYS A 186 13.00 2.46 -16.65
C LYS A 186 13.83 1.17 -16.69
N PHE A 187 14.05 0.51 -15.55
CA PHE A 187 14.92 -0.68 -15.47
C PHE A 187 14.21 -2.01 -15.73
N ASP A 188 12.87 -2.05 -15.74
CA ASP A 188 12.11 -3.28 -15.99
C ASP A 188 11.93 -3.61 -17.48
N SER A 189 12.34 -2.72 -18.40
CA SER A 189 12.12 -2.86 -19.85
C SER A 189 13.30 -3.48 -20.62
N ALA A 190 14.41 -3.80 -19.94
CA ALA A 190 15.65 -4.30 -20.57
C ALA A 190 15.84 -5.84 -20.47
N GLY A 191 14.77 -6.58 -20.19
CA GLY A 191 14.77 -8.06 -20.07
C GLY A 191 14.29 -8.78 -21.32
#